data_AF-A0A378V0I0-F1
#
_entry.id   AF-A0A378V0I0-F1
#
_cell.length_a   1.000
_cell.length_b   1.000
_cell.length_c   1.000
_cell.angle_alpha   90.00
_cell.angle_beta   90.00
_cell.angle_gamma   90.00
#
_symmetry.space_group_name_H-M   'P 1'
#
loop_
_entity.id
_entity.type
_entity.pdbx_description
1 polymer ?
#
loop_
_entity_poly.entity_id
_entity_poly.type
_entity_poly.pdbx_seq_one_letter_code
_entity_poly.pdbx_strand_id
1 'polypeptide(L)'
;MTAPIFFSVDEDIDAATWKSAAVQWFRGINSVLGVARTGIYGGRRQCGWAIADGVIGASSSPGHRWAWQTKAWSRGEREPTAVLFQREVVTASDPGFVIDGKHVDVNDVLAADFGQWDLAR
;
A
#
# COMPACT_ATOMS: atom_id res chain seq x y z
N MET A 1 -3.88 11.47 -18.04
CA MET A 1 -3.78 11.34 -16.56
C MET A 1 -3.26 9.96 -16.24
N THR A 2 -2.36 9.80 -15.27
CA THR A 2 -1.78 8.49 -14.95
C THR A 2 -1.99 8.19 -13.47
N ALA A 3 -2.63 7.06 -13.17
CA ALA A 3 -2.82 6.57 -11.81
C ALA A 3 -1.55 5.87 -11.27
N PRO A 4 -1.39 5.80 -9.93
CA PRO A 4 -0.37 4.97 -9.31
C PRO A 4 -0.70 3.48 -9.45
N ILE A 5 0.31 2.64 -9.29
CA ILE A 5 0.19 1.19 -9.13
C ILE A 5 0.76 0.82 -7.77
N PHE A 6 -0.01 0.06 -6.97
CA PHE A 6 0.43 -0.42 -5.66
C PHE A 6 1.12 -1.77 -5.82
N PHE A 7 2.41 -1.83 -5.48
CA PHE A 7 3.22 -3.04 -5.50
C PHE A 7 3.27 -3.67 -4.12
N SER A 8 3.00 -4.97 -4.06
CA SER A 8 2.77 -5.68 -2.79
C SER A 8 4.06 -6.20 -2.17
N VAL A 9 4.24 -5.88 -0.89
CA VAL A 9 5.07 -6.65 0.05
C VAL A 9 4.10 -7.39 0.96
N ASP A 10 3.67 -8.57 0.50
CA ASP A 10 2.56 -9.37 1.07
C ASP A 10 3.03 -10.31 2.20
N GLU A 11 3.94 -9.84 3.05
CA GLU A 11 4.53 -10.64 4.12
C GLU A 11 5.15 -9.76 5.23
N ASP A 12 5.27 -10.30 6.45
CA ASP A 12 5.91 -9.61 7.59
C ASP A 12 7.45 -9.67 7.50
N ILE A 13 8.02 -9.03 6.48
CA ILE A 13 9.48 -8.92 6.33
C ILE A 13 10.12 -8.10 7.47
N ASP A 14 11.37 -8.45 7.79
CA ASP A 14 12.20 -7.68 8.70
C ASP A 14 12.94 -6.52 8.00
N ALA A 15 13.59 -5.67 8.79
CA ALA A 15 14.33 -4.53 8.28
C ALA A 15 15.58 -4.93 7.47
N ALA A 16 16.14 -6.11 7.71
CA ALA A 16 17.28 -6.61 6.94
C ALA A 16 16.84 -6.95 5.51
N THR A 17 15.74 -7.69 5.38
CA THR A 17 15.09 -8.04 4.11
C THR A 17 14.62 -6.81 3.35
N TRP A 18 14.08 -5.81 4.07
CA TRP A 18 13.74 -4.53 3.44
C TRP A 18 14.97 -3.87 2.79
N LYS A 19 16.06 -3.74 3.54
CA LYS A 19 17.29 -3.04 3.11
C LYS A 19 18.03 -3.78 2.01
N SER A 20 18.00 -5.11 2.01
CA SER A 20 18.73 -5.92 1.04
C SER A 20 17.94 -6.17 -0.25
N ALA A 21 16.61 -6.37 -0.16
CA ALA A 21 15.80 -6.82 -1.27
C ALA A 21 14.66 -5.84 -1.62
N ALA A 22 13.75 -5.56 -0.67
CA ALA A 22 12.52 -4.84 -0.99
C ALA A 22 12.78 -3.43 -1.53
N VAL A 23 13.69 -2.67 -0.91
CA VAL A 23 14.03 -1.32 -1.37
C VAL A 23 14.65 -1.32 -2.77
N GLN A 24 15.44 -2.35 -3.11
CA GLN A 24 16.03 -2.48 -4.44
C GLN A 24 14.99 -2.85 -5.49
N TRP A 25 14.02 -3.70 -5.12
CA TRP A 25 12.88 -4.01 -5.96
C TRP A 25 12.05 -2.77 -6.29
N PHE A 26 11.72 -1.94 -5.29
CA PHE A 26 11.04 -0.66 -5.50
C PHE A 26 11.86 0.31 -6.36
N ARG A 27 13.19 0.38 -6.20
CA ARG A 27 14.06 1.16 -7.08
C ARG A 27 14.04 0.66 -8.52
N GLY A 28 13.98 -0.66 -8.72
CA GLY A 28 13.75 -1.27 -10.03
C GLY A 28 12.42 -0.84 -10.65
N ILE A 29 11.32 -0.91 -9.90
CA ILE A 29 10.00 -0.42 -10.34
C ILE A 29 10.05 1.07 -10.70
N ASN A 30 10.70 1.87 -9.85
CA ASN A 30 10.85 3.31 -10.07
C ASN A 30 11.65 3.64 -11.34
N SER A 31 12.56 2.77 -11.79
CA SER A 31 13.26 2.94 -13.06
C SER A 31 12.36 2.84 -14.30
N VAL A 32 11.16 2.25 -14.16
CA VAL A 32 10.18 2.08 -15.24
C VAL A 32 9.01 3.05 -15.10
N LEU A 33 8.39 3.11 -13.92
CA LEU A 33 7.16 3.90 -13.69
C LEU A 33 7.40 5.29 -13.10
N GLY A 34 8.58 5.50 -12.49
CA GLY A 34 8.87 6.67 -11.66
C GLY A 34 8.20 6.59 -10.28
N VAL A 35 8.83 7.26 -9.30
CA VAL A 35 8.33 7.31 -7.91
C VAL A 35 6.90 7.87 -7.84
N ALA A 36 6.59 8.88 -8.65
CA ALA A 36 5.28 9.54 -8.66
C ALA A 36 4.09 8.60 -8.90
N ARG A 37 4.33 7.46 -9.59
CA ARG A 37 3.30 6.46 -9.90
C ARG A 37 3.48 5.15 -9.15
N THR A 38 4.43 5.08 -8.23
CA THR A 38 4.72 3.87 -7.47
C THR A 38 4.11 3.99 -6.09
N GLY A 39 3.24 3.05 -5.77
CA GLY A 39 2.69 2.85 -4.43
C GLY A 39 3.10 1.51 -3.85
N ILE A 40 2.90 1.36 -2.54
CA ILE A 40 3.16 0.13 -1.80
C ILE A 40 1.86 -0.41 -1.18
N TYR A 41 1.67 -1.71 -1.28
CA TYR A 41 0.81 -2.45 -0.36
C TYR A 41 1.69 -3.19 0.67
N GLY A 42 1.38 -3.09 1.96
CA GLY A 42 2.19 -3.72 2.99
C GLY A 42 1.73 -3.45 4.43
N GLY A 43 2.46 -3.99 5.39
CA GLY A 43 2.25 -3.71 6.81
C GLY A 43 2.73 -2.31 7.21
N ARG A 44 2.45 -1.92 8.47
CA ARG A 44 2.81 -0.60 9.03
C ARG A 44 4.29 -0.25 8.81
N ARG A 45 5.19 -1.22 9.04
CA ARG A 45 6.64 -1.01 8.94
C ARG A 45 7.07 -0.82 7.50
N GLN A 46 6.58 -1.67 6.59
CA GLN A 46 6.84 -1.65 5.16
C GLN A 46 6.42 -0.30 4.55
N CYS A 47 5.20 0.18 4.85
CA CYS A 47 4.75 1.50 4.42
C CYS A 47 5.67 2.61 4.95
N GLY A 48 6.01 2.58 6.24
CA GLY A 48 6.91 3.56 6.86
C GLY A 48 8.30 3.58 6.24
N TRP A 49 8.88 2.42 5.96
CA TRP A 49 10.19 2.31 5.32
C TRP A 49 10.15 2.81 3.87
N ALA A 50 9.10 2.49 3.11
CA ALA A 50 8.92 2.97 1.74
C ALA A 50 8.86 4.51 1.65
N ILE A 51 8.18 5.12 2.62
CA ILE A 51 8.09 6.58 2.76
C ILE A 51 9.44 7.17 3.13
N ALA A 52 10.11 6.61 4.15
CA ALA A 52 11.40 7.09 4.64
C ALA A 52 12.51 6.98 3.57
N ASP A 53 12.51 5.91 2.77
CA ASP A 53 13.46 5.72 1.67
C ASP A 53 13.07 6.45 0.39
N GLY A 54 11.93 7.15 0.38
CA GLY A 54 11.48 7.97 -0.75
C GLY A 54 11.14 7.16 -2.01
N VAL A 55 10.78 5.89 -1.87
CA VAL A 55 10.55 4.99 -3.01
C VAL A 55 9.08 4.90 -3.45
N ILE A 56 8.17 5.62 -2.78
CA ILE A 56 6.77 5.76 -3.18
C ILE A 56 6.36 7.23 -3.33
N GLY A 57 5.41 7.47 -4.23
CA GLY A 57 4.90 8.79 -4.57
C GLY A 57 3.96 9.39 -3.52
N ALA A 58 3.50 10.59 -3.82
CA ALA A 58 2.57 11.36 -3.00
C ALA A 58 1.19 11.45 -3.69
N SER A 59 0.15 11.43 -2.87
CA SER A 59 -1.21 11.77 -3.30
C SER A 59 -1.35 13.28 -3.48
N SER A 60 -2.30 13.70 -4.32
CA SER A 60 -2.74 15.10 -4.35
C SER A 60 -3.51 15.51 -3.09
N SER A 61 -4.01 14.55 -2.31
CA SER A 61 -4.56 14.80 -0.98
C SER A 61 -3.43 15.18 0.00
N PRO A 62 -3.46 16.36 0.63
CA PRO A 62 -2.38 16.83 1.49
C PRO A 62 -2.03 15.84 2.60
N GLY A 63 -0.73 15.56 2.77
CA GLY A 63 -0.23 14.67 3.81
C GLY A 63 -0.29 13.17 3.48
N HIS A 64 -0.84 12.77 2.33
CA HIS A 64 -0.96 11.36 1.97
C HIS A 64 0.09 10.88 0.97
N ARG A 65 0.45 9.60 1.08
CA ARG A 65 1.40 8.88 0.21
C ARG A 65 0.68 7.71 -0.45
N TRP A 66 1.22 7.18 -1.55
CA TRP A 66 0.71 5.96 -2.18
C TRP A 66 1.01 4.71 -1.34
N ALA A 67 0.48 4.68 -0.12
CA ALA A 67 0.58 3.58 0.82
C ALA A 67 -0.82 2.99 1.04
N TRP A 68 -0.94 1.70 0.80
CA TRP A 68 -2.10 0.87 1.10
C TRP A 68 -1.70 -0.11 2.20
N GLN A 69 -2.14 0.19 3.42
CA GLN A 69 -1.73 -0.58 4.58
C GLN A 69 -2.66 -1.79 4.81
N THR A 70 -2.14 -2.97 5.16
CA THR A 70 -2.96 -4.09 5.67
C THR A 70 -2.94 -4.22 7.19
N LYS A 71 -4.02 -4.75 7.80
CA LYS A 71 -4.02 -5.11 9.22
C LYS A 71 -3.07 -6.27 9.57
N ALA A 72 -2.83 -7.23 8.66
CA ALA A 72 -2.23 -8.53 8.99
C ALA A 72 -0.84 -8.43 9.63
N TRP A 73 0.04 -7.56 9.10
CA TRP A 73 1.41 -7.36 9.60
C TRP A 73 1.60 -6.00 10.28
N SER A 74 0.50 -5.39 10.74
CA SER A 74 0.52 -4.03 11.31
C SER A 74 0.44 -3.97 12.83
N ARG A 75 0.20 -5.10 13.52
CA ARG A 75 0.21 -5.18 15.00
C ARG A 75 -0.70 -4.12 15.68
N GLY A 76 -1.80 -3.75 15.01
CA GLY A 76 -2.75 -2.74 15.47
C GLY A 76 -2.35 -1.28 15.18
N GLU A 77 -1.16 -1.04 14.65
CA GLU A 77 -0.68 0.30 14.32
C GLU A 77 -1.18 0.80 12.96
N ARG A 78 -1.14 2.12 12.74
CA ARG A 78 -1.58 2.79 11.51
C ARG A 78 -0.50 3.70 10.93
N GLU A 79 -0.32 3.68 9.62
CA GLU A 79 0.47 4.67 8.88
C GLU A 79 -0.45 5.87 8.59
N PRO A 80 -0.24 7.02 9.25
CA PRO A 80 -1.13 8.18 9.14
C PRO A 80 -1.20 8.77 7.73
N THR A 81 -0.19 8.52 6.89
CA THR A 81 -0.15 9.03 5.52
C THR A 81 -0.74 8.08 4.48
N ALA A 82 -1.24 6.90 4.88
CA ALA A 82 -1.82 5.93 3.95
C ALA A 82 -3.08 6.48 3.26
N VAL A 83 -3.29 6.11 1.99
CA VAL A 83 -4.51 6.43 1.23
C VAL A 83 -5.57 5.34 1.33
N LEU A 84 -5.16 4.10 1.63
CA LEU A 84 -6.03 2.92 1.73
C LEU A 84 -5.65 2.08 2.94
N PHE A 85 -6.64 1.38 3.52
CA PHE A 85 -6.40 0.38 4.56
C PHE A 85 -7.24 -0.87 4.41
N GLN A 86 -6.60 -2.03 4.32
CA GLN A 86 -7.25 -3.34 4.33
C GLN A 86 -7.64 -3.73 5.75
N ARG A 87 -8.91 -3.53 6.10
CA ARG A 87 -9.49 -3.78 7.42
C ARG A 87 -9.98 -5.23 7.58
N GLU A 88 -10.37 -5.88 6.50
CA GLU A 88 -10.78 -7.30 6.49
C GLU A 88 -9.90 -8.05 5.49
N VAL A 89 -9.37 -9.19 5.93
CA VAL A 89 -8.42 -10.01 5.18
C VAL A 89 -9.00 -11.41 5.15
N VAL A 90 -9.27 -11.92 3.95
CA VAL A 90 -9.72 -13.29 3.75
C VAL A 90 -8.57 -14.24 4.09
N THR A 91 -8.84 -15.17 4.99
CA THR A 91 -7.93 -16.24 5.39
C THR A 91 -8.68 -17.57 5.41
N ALA A 92 -7.97 -18.67 5.60
CA ALA A 92 -8.60 -19.98 5.73
C ALA A 92 -9.55 -20.08 6.94
N SER A 93 -9.30 -19.30 8.01
CA SER A 93 -10.09 -19.31 9.26
C SER A 93 -11.06 -18.12 9.40
N ASP A 94 -10.89 -17.09 8.58
CA ASP A 94 -11.77 -15.92 8.52
C ASP A 94 -12.11 -15.67 7.04
N PRO A 95 -13.29 -16.13 6.58
CA PRO A 95 -13.66 -16.03 5.18
C PRO A 95 -13.94 -14.59 4.73
N GLY A 96 -13.86 -13.59 5.61
CA GLY A 96 -14.08 -12.18 5.27
C GLY A 96 -15.49 -11.89 4.76
N PHE A 97 -15.63 -10.80 4.01
CA PHE A 97 -16.91 -10.33 3.49
C PHE A 97 -17.32 -11.12 2.22
N VAL A 98 -18.62 -11.24 1.95
CA VAL A 98 -19.13 -11.99 0.78
C VAL A 98 -19.93 -11.09 -0.15
N ILE A 99 -19.58 -11.09 -1.44
CA ILE A 99 -20.34 -10.45 -2.52
C ILE A 99 -20.60 -11.50 -3.59
N ASP A 100 -21.87 -11.74 -3.93
CA ASP A 100 -22.28 -12.73 -4.95
C ASP A 100 -21.63 -14.12 -4.78
N GLY A 101 -21.52 -14.56 -3.53
CA GLY A 101 -20.91 -15.86 -3.17
C GLY A 101 -19.39 -15.90 -3.27
N LYS A 102 -18.72 -14.76 -3.42
CA LYS A 102 -17.25 -14.62 -3.43
C LYS A 102 -16.76 -13.92 -2.18
N HIS A 103 -15.74 -14.50 -1.56
CA HIS A 103 -15.03 -13.92 -0.43
C HIS A 103 -14.13 -12.78 -0.91
N VAL A 104 -14.19 -11.63 -0.24
CA VAL A 104 -13.45 -10.43 -0.61
C VAL A 104 -12.84 -9.76 0.63
N ASP A 105 -11.67 -9.17 0.42
CA ASP A 105 -11.07 -8.24 1.38
C ASP A 105 -11.84 -6.92 1.40
N VAL A 106 -11.87 -6.26 2.55
CA VAL A 106 -12.50 -4.93 2.70
C VAL A 106 -11.45 -3.88 2.96
N ASN A 107 -11.51 -2.81 2.17
CA ASN A 107 -10.56 -1.71 2.21
C ASN A 107 -11.27 -0.38 2.47
N ASP A 108 -10.79 0.35 3.47
CA ASP A 108 -11.24 1.71 3.77
C ASP A 108 -10.47 2.73 2.92
N VAL A 109 -11.19 3.71 2.38
CA VAL A 109 -10.61 4.87 1.67
C VAL A 109 -10.30 5.97 2.69
N LEU A 110 -9.06 6.46 2.69
CA LEU A 110 -8.55 7.40 3.70
C LEU A 110 -8.21 8.78 3.14
N ALA A 111 -8.20 8.92 1.82
CA ALA A 111 -7.87 10.16 1.12
C ALA A 111 -8.82 10.35 -0.07
N ALA A 112 -9.08 11.61 -0.45
CA ALA A 112 -9.92 11.92 -1.60
C ALA A 112 -9.28 11.45 -2.92
N ASP A 113 -7.95 11.56 -3.02
CA ASP A 113 -7.15 10.95 -4.07
C ASP A 113 -6.43 9.74 -3.51
N PHE A 114 -7.01 8.56 -3.71
CA PHE A 114 -6.45 7.28 -3.29
C PHE A 114 -5.80 6.52 -4.43
N GLY A 115 -5.64 7.16 -5.59
CA GLY A 115 -5.08 6.53 -6.79
C GLY A 115 -6.13 6.03 -7.79
N GLN A 116 -7.39 6.43 -7.64
CA GLN A 116 -8.43 6.11 -8.62
C GLN A 116 -8.10 6.67 -10.01
N TRP A 117 -8.55 5.96 -11.05
CA TRP A 117 -8.10 6.20 -12.42
C TRP A 117 -8.69 7.47 -13.04
N ASP A 118 -9.98 7.73 -12.78
CA ASP A 118 -10.74 8.79 -13.44
C ASP A 118 -10.74 10.13 -12.67
N LEU A 119 -9.78 10.32 -11.76
CA LEU A 119 -9.61 11.59 -11.07
C LEU A 119 -8.75 12.54 -11.91
N ALA A 120 -9.30 13.72 -12.20
CA ALA A 120 -8.54 14.84 -12.75
C ALA A 120 -7.57 15.40 -11.69
N ARG A 121 -6.27 15.30 -11.97
CA ARG A 121 -5.15 15.71 -11.10
C ARG A 121 -4.40 16.87 -11.72
#